data_AF-A0A8H4L6U7-F1
#
_entry.id   AF-A0A8H4L6U7-F1
#
_cell.length_a   1.000
_cell.length_b   1.000
_cell.length_c   1.000
_cell.angle_alpha   90.00
_cell.angle_beta   90.00
_cell.angle_gamma   90.00
#
_symmetry.space_group_name_H-M   'P 1'
#
loop_
_entity.id
_entity.type
_entity.pdbx_description
1 polymer ?
#
loop_
_entity_poly.entity_id
_entity_poly.type
_entity_poly.pdbx_seq_one_letter_code
_entity_poly.pdbx_strand_id
1 'polypeptide(L)'
;MRSQTRPLLDVEELLEALTLEEKASLLAGCDFWHTTPIPRYNIPSVRFSDGPNGVRGTRFFKPVPALCLPCGTGLGATWNPDLLYEVGKLLSRECEAKGAHVWLGPTVNMLRSPLNGRGFESFSEDPYLSGVLAGAIIRGVQSRGTLAALKHFVANDQETDKISCDIRMSHRALREIYLKPFQIAMAQGGPRVIMASYNKVNGIHASENPKLLQQILREEWNFDGLVLSDWFGTYSCSKALNAGLDVEMPGPSRHRGCCLKLQPAEGIKRSVELARTCKHVFVVVGLNSNLEKEGMDRTTMTLPDYYDDLVWAVLAAQPNAIVITQAGNPFAMPWHSKVKTLVHSWYGGNESGNAVADVLLGKANPSGKLPFTLFDRLQDGPSALSFGNDNGSLYYAEGIFVGYRWFEARGIKVAFPFGHGLSYTTFAISALSVSPTEALVDIENTGSVSGAEVLRLYVSHIATANKTKSRFLRAKRTLAAFAKVHLQPGEKRCVALALTKDSTAVWDEQGESRWKGAFF
;
A
#
# COMPACT_ATOMS: atom_id res chain seq x y z
N MET A 1 -42.82 4.59 1.23
CA MET A 1 -42.90 4.94 -0.21
C MET A 1 -41.62 5.66 -0.64
N ARG A 2 -40.66 4.96 -1.24
CA ARG A 2 -39.59 5.54 -2.06
C ARG A 2 -39.34 4.61 -3.24
N SER A 3 -40.34 4.53 -4.11
CA SER A 3 -40.23 4.02 -5.48
C SER A 3 -40.54 5.20 -6.39
N GLN A 4 -39.54 6.07 -6.53
CA GLN A 4 -39.43 6.92 -7.72
C GLN A 4 -38.01 6.65 -8.21
N THR A 5 -37.91 5.74 -9.17
CA THR A 5 -36.74 5.65 -10.04
C THR A 5 -36.53 7.04 -10.62
N ARG A 6 -35.54 7.78 -10.11
CA ARG A 6 -35.11 9.02 -10.75
C ARG A 6 -34.75 8.64 -12.19
N PRO A 7 -35.25 9.36 -13.21
CA PRO A 7 -34.82 9.11 -14.57
C PRO A 7 -33.29 9.23 -14.61
N LEU A 8 -32.65 8.26 -15.28
CA LEU A 8 -31.22 8.32 -15.56
C LEU A 8 -30.97 9.60 -16.36
N LEU A 9 -29.94 10.37 -15.98
CA LEU A 9 -29.49 11.53 -16.75
C LEU A 9 -29.00 11.01 -18.12
N ASP A 10 -29.57 11.52 -19.21
CA ASP A 10 -29.06 11.27 -20.56
C ASP A 10 -27.86 12.19 -20.80
N VAL A 11 -26.66 11.60 -20.87
CA VAL A 11 -25.41 12.35 -20.98
C VAL A 11 -25.29 13.07 -22.32
N GLU A 12 -25.72 12.46 -23.42
CA GLU A 12 -25.58 13.01 -24.77
C GLU A 12 -26.53 14.19 -24.97
N GLU A 13 -27.80 14.05 -24.56
CA GLU A 13 -28.78 15.14 -24.62
C GLU A 13 -28.32 16.35 -23.79
N LEU A 14 -27.77 16.10 -22.60
CA LEU A 14 -27.22 17.15 -21.75
C LEU A 14 -26.01 17.84 -22.38
N LEU A 15 -25.09 17.06 -22.98
CA LEU A 15 -23.94 17.64 -23.67
C LEU A 15 -24.37 18.49 -24.86
N GLU A 16 -25.43 18.16 -25.58
CA GLU A 16 -25.95 19.04 -26.63
C GLU A 16 -26.59 20.33 -26.08
N ALA A 17 -27.28 20.23 -24.94
CA ALA A 17 -28.01 21.35 -24.32
C ALA A 17 -27.14 22.34 -23.51
N LEU A 18 -25.95 21.93 -23.05
CA LEU A 18 -25.03 22.77 -22.28
C LEU A 18 -24.34 23.83 -23.15
N THR A 19 -24.16 25.04 -22.62
CA THR A 19 -23.32 26.04 -23.30
C THR A 19 -21.84 25.66 -23.22
N LEU A 20 -21.00 26.33 -24.02
CA LEU A 20 -19.56 26.11 -23.97
C LEU A 20 -18.97 26.40 -22.59
N GLU A 21 -19.46 27.45 -21.92
CA GLU A 21 -19.04 27.83 -20.57
C GLU A 21 -19.41 26.77 -19.53
N GLU A 22 -20.60 26.18 -19.63
CA GLU A 22 -21.02 25.11 -18.71
C GLU A 22 -20.21 23.84 -18.94
N LYS A 23 -19.98 23.47 -20.20
CA LYS A 23 -19.07 22.37 -20.56
C LYS A 23 -17.68 22.58 -19.99
N ALA A 24 -17.13 23.79 -20.14
CA ALA A 24 -15.83 24.15 -19.58
C ALA A 24 -15.83 24.09 -18.04
N SER A 25 -16.92 24.53 -17.38
CA SER A 25 -17.03 24.53 -15.92
C SER A 25 -17.09 23.12 -15.31
N LEU A 26 -17.58 22.12 -16.04
CA LEU A 26 -17.61 20.71 -15.62
C LEU A 26 -16.22 20.06 -15.67
N LEU A 27 -15.24 20.67 -16.36
CA LEU A 27 -13.88 20.15 -16.43
C LEU A 27 -13.07 20.41 -15.16
N ALA A 28 -13.57 21.27 -14.24
CA ALA A 28 -12.90 21.61 -13.00
C ALA A 28 -13.84 21.50 -11.79
N GLY A 29 -13.26 21.22 -10.61
CA GLY A 29 -13.99 21.27 -9.34
C GLY A 29 -14.37 22.69 -8.95
N CYS A 30 -15.48 22.87 -8.24
CA CYS A 30 -15.88 24.18 -7.71
C CYS A 30 -15.24 24.50 -6.35
N ASP A 31 -14.73 23.47 -5.67
CA ASP A 31 -13.88 23.59 -4.48
C ASP A 31 -12.95 22.35 -4.36
N PHE A 32 -12.28 22.20 -3.21
CA PHE A 32 -11.36 21.09 -2.92
C PHE A 32 -11.96 19.67 -3.03
N TRP A 33 -13.27 19.53 -2.85
CA TRP A 33 -13.93 18.23 -2.66
C TRP A 33 -15.12 18.03 -3.58
N HIS A 34 -15.50 19.01 -4.41
CA HIS A 34 -16.78 19.01 -5.11
C HIS A 34 -16.63 19.33 -6.60
N THR A 35 -17.35 18.59 -7.44
CA THR A 35 -17.54 18.97 -8.85
C THR A 35 -18.48 20.16 -8.96
N THR A 36 -18.34 20.93 -10.06
CA THR A 36 -19.25 22.04 -10.37
C THR A 36 -20.67 21.53 -10.67
N PRO A 37 -21.72 21.98 -9.96
CA PRO A 37 -23.11 21.62 -10.27
C PRO A 37 -23.67 22.48 -11.42
N ILE A 38 -24.63 21.93 -12.17
CA ILE A 38 -25.44 22.68 -13.15
C ILE A 38 -26.94 22.51 -12.78
N PRO A 39 -27.48 23.36 -11.89
CA PRO A 39 -28.82 23.15 -11.31
C PRO A 39 -29.96 23.16 -12.33
N ARG A 40 -29.86 23.95 -13.41
CA ARG A 40 -30.92 24.04 -14.44
C ARG A 40 -31.15 22.72 -15.19
N TYR A 41 -30.16 21.84 -15.18
CA TYR A 41 -30.22 20.51 -15.78
C TYR A 41 -30.22 19.40 -14.72
N ASN A 42 -30.47 19.73 -13.44
CA ASN A 42 -30.43 18.79 -12.33
C ASN A 42 -29.10 18.02 -12.21
N ILE A 43 -27.98 18.59 -12.65
CA ILE A 43 -26.64 18.01 -12.46
C ILE A 43 -26.16 18.39 -11.05
N PRO A 44 -26.11 17.45 -10.09
CA PRO A 44 -25.68 17.74 -8.74
C PRO A 44 -24.16 17.83 -8.66
N SER A 45 -23.68 18.42 -7.57
CA SER A 45 -22.26 18.35 -7.22
C SER A 45 -21.92 16.98 -6.64
N VAL A 46 -20.83 16.37 -7.11
CA VAL A 46 -20.28 15.11 -6.63
C VAL A 46 -19.18 15.42 -5.62
N ARG A 47 -19.27 14.80 -4.44
CA ARG A 47 -18.29 14.95 -3.35
C ARG A 47 -17.24 13.85 -3.36
N PHE A 48 -15.98 14.23 -3.27
CA PHE A 48 -14.82 13.35 -3.05
C PHE A 48 -14.36 13.39 -1.59
N SER A 49 -13.73 12.31 -1.14
CA SER A 49 -13.03 12.27 0.15
C SER A 49 -11.87 11.31 0.10
N ASP A 50 -10.71 11.74 0.60
CA ASP A 50 -9.65 10.82 1.01
C ASP A 50 -10.10 9.94 2.16
N GLY A 51 -9.45 8.81 2.42
CA GLY A 51 -8.46 8.15 1.58
C GLY A 51 -8.30 6.69 1.97
N PRO A 52 -7.20 6.04 1.59
CA PRO A 52 -7.12 4.58 1.49
C PRO A 52 -7.24 3.79 2.80
N ASN A 53 -7.19 4.45 3.95
CA ASN A 53 -7.37 3.85 5.28
C ASN A 53 -8.47 4.52 6.12
N GLY A 54 -9.44 5.20 5.49
CA GLY A 54 -10.59 5.79 6.19
C GLY A 54 -11.13 7.02 5.47
N VAL A 55 -12.39 7.39 5.69
CA VAL A 55 -13.02 8.52 5.00
C VAL A 55 -12.89 9.79 5.83
N ARG A 56 -11.97 10.69 5.45
CA ARG A 56 -11.68 11.92 6.19
C ARG A 56 -12.84 12.92 6.18
N GLY A 57 -13.48 13.11 5.03
CA GLY A 57 -14.46 14.16 4.77
C GLY A 57 -13.83 15.45 4.25
N THR A 58 -14.60 16.54 4.27
CA THR A 58 -14.33 17.78 3.53
C THR A 58 -13.45 18.80 4.25
N ARG A 59 -12.86 18.45 5.41
CA ARG A 59 -12.02 19.38 6.15
C ARG A 59 -10.99 18.66 6.99
N PHE A 60 -9.80 19.22 7.03
CA PHE A 60 -8.72 18.76 7.90
C PHE A 60 -8.81 19.39 9.30
N PHE A 61 -9.09 20.69 9.39
CA PHE A 61 -9.28 21.37 10.67
C PHE A 61 -10.68 21.11 11.24
N LYS A 62 -10.75 20.77 12.53
CA LYS A 62 -11.97 20.29 13.21
C LYS A 62 -12.69 19.22 12.38
N PRO A 63 -12.00 18.12 12.02
CA PRO A 63 -12.56 17.10 11.15
C PRO A 63 -13.77 16.46 11.82
N VAL A 64 -14.73 16.00 11.01
CA VAL A 64 -15.76 15.09 11.53
C VAL A 64 -15.04 13.77 11.84
N PRO A 65 -15.19 13.20 13.05
CA PRO A 65 -14.56 11.92 13.39
C PRO A 65 -14.77 10.85 12.32
N ALA A 66 -13.76 10.01 12.13
CA ALA A 66 -13.69 9.01 11.08
C ALA A 66 -13.17 7.69 11.64
N LEU A 67 -13.46 6.60 10.94
CA LEU A 67 -12.83 5.32 11.16
C LEU A 67 -11.43 5.37 10.52
N CYS A 68 -10.38 5.26 11.33
CA CYS A 68 -9.04 5.00 10.84
C CYS A 68 -8.81 3.49 10.85
N LEU A 69 -8.65 2.92 9.67
CA LEU A 69 -8.33 1.52 9.44
C LEU A 69 -6.81 1.31 9.50
N PRO A 70 -6.34 0.05 9.56
CA PRO A 70 -4.92 -0.23 9.36
C PRO A 70 -4.39 0.36 8.05
N CYS A 71 -3.12 0.75 8.04
CA CYS A 71 -2.46 1.27 6.83
C CYS A 71 -2.45 0.24 5.69
N GLY A 72 -2.21 0.70 4.45
CA GLY A 72 -2.25 -0.15 3.25
C GLY A 72 -1.38 -1.39 3.37
N THR A 73 -0.16 -1.25 3.90
CA THR A 73 0.74 -2.39 4.09
C THR A 73 0.28 -3.32 5.21
N GLY A 74 -0.36 -2.80 6.25
CA GLY A 74 -1.04 -3.62 7.27
C GLY A 74 -2.20 -4.42 6.68
N LEU A 75 -3.02 -3.81 5.82
CA LEU A 75 -4.06 -4.50 5.05
C LEU A 75 -3.47 -5.51 4.06
N GLY A 76 -2.35 -5.17 3.43
CA GLY A 76 -1.55 -6.04 2.56
C GLY A 76 -1.10 -7.29 3.29
N ALA A 77 -0.71 -7.15 4.57
CA ALA A 77 -0.27 -8.26 5.40
C ALA A 77 -1.38 -9.26 5.74
N THR A 78 -2.65 -8.94 5.46
CA THR A 78 -3.76 -9.87 5.68
C THR A 78 -3.82 -10.99 4.64
N TRP A 79 -3.36 -10.72 3.41
CA TRP A 79 -3.51 -11.60 2.24
C TRP A 79 -4.94 -12.14 2.08
N ASN A 80 -5.93 -11.30 2.40
CA ASN A 80 -7.32 -11.72 2.52
C ASN A 80 -8.24 -10.82 1.68
N PRO A 81 -8.52 -11.20 0.41
CA PRO A 81 -9.40 -10.44 -0.47
C PRO A 81 -10.82 -10.32 0.10
N ASP A 82 -11.33 -11.37 0.77
CA ASP A 82 -12.68 -11.35 1.35
C ASP A 82 -12.78 -10.35 2.49
N LEU A 83 -11.76 -10.27 3.36
CA LEU A 83 -11.69 -9.23 4.38
C LEU A 83 -11.62 -7.84 3.77
N LEU A 84 -10.86 -7.64 2.70
CA LEU A 84 -10.76 -6.35 2.03
C LEU A 84 -12.05 -5.94 1.32
N TYR A 85 -12.83 -6.90 0.83
CA TYR A 85 -14.19 -6.64 0.36
C TYR A 85 -15.08 -6.13 1.49
N GLU A 86 -15.03 -6.73 2.67
CA GLU A 86 -15.79 -6.24 3.85
C GLU A 86 -15.28 -4.87 4.35
N VAL A 87 -13.96 -4.64 4.32
CA VAL A 87 -13.39 -3.32 4.59
C VAL A 87 -13.90 -2.28 3.59
N GLY A 88 -14.00 -2.63 2.31
CA GLY A 88 -14.57 -1.76 1.29
C GLY A 88 -16.04 -1.42 1.56
N LYS A 89 -16.84 -2.40 2.01
CA LYS A 89 -18.24 -2.16 2.41
C LYS A 89 -18.33 -1.20 3.61
N LEU A 90 -17.42 -1.32 4.57
CA LEU A 90 -17.33 -0.41 5.71
C LEU A 90 -17.00 1.02 5.26
N LEU A 91 -16.01 1.19 4.39
CA LEU A 91 -15.65 2.48 3.79
C LEU A 91 -16.81 3.10 3.02
N SER A 92 -17.57 2.30 2.26
CA SER A 92 -18.76 2.75 1.55
C SER A 92 -19.80 3.36 2.51
N ARG A 93 -20.07 2.71 3.65
CA ARG A 93 -20.95 3.25 4.70
C ARG A 93 -20.41 4.54 5.31
N GLU A 94 -19.09 4.64 5.47
CA GLU A 94 -18.47 5.85 6.00
C GLU A 94 -18.55 7.02 5.00
N CYS A 95 -18.42 6.73 3.71
CA CYS A 95 -18.70 7.66 2.62
C CYS A 95 -20.16 8.13 2.65
N GLU A 96 -21.13 7.22 2.77
CA GLU A 96 -22.55 7.56 2.94
C GLU A 96 -22.75 8.51 4.14
N ALA A 97 -22.16 8.20 5.29
CA ALA A 97 -22.26 9.01 6.50
C ALA A 97 -21.66 10.42 6.35
N LYS A 98 -20.66 10.56 5.48
CA LYS A 98 -19.98 11.85 5.19
C LYS A 98 -20.50 12.52 3.92
N GLY A 99 -21.51 11.94 3.26
CA GLY A 99 -22.06 12.41 1.99
C GLY A 99 -21.04 12.41 0.85
N ALA A 100 -20.00 11.57 0.94
CA ALA A 100 -18.99 11.41 -0.10
C ALA A 100 -19.47 10.37 -1.11
N HIS A 101 -19.35 10.70 -2.39
CA HIS A 101 -19.75 9.85 -3.52
C HIS A 101 -18.56 9.08 -4.08
N VAL A 102 -17.36 9.64 -3.96
CA VAL A 102 -16.10 9.03 -4.42
C VAL A 102 -15.10 8.96 -3.27
N TRP A 103 -14.60 7.76 -3.02
CA TRP A 103 -13.52 7.47 -2.09
C TRP A 103 -12.18 7.48 -2.83
N LEU A 104 -11.24 8.32 -2.38
CA LEU A 104 -9.93 8.47 -3.02
C LEU A 104 -8.94 7.36 -2.58
N GLY A 105 -9.23 6.14 -3.00
CA GLY A 105 -8.41 4.95 -2.78
C GLY A 105 -8.89 3.75 -3.61
N PRO A 106 -8.17 2.62 -3.55
CA PRO A 106 -6.96 2.40 -2.76
C PRO A 106 -5.69 2.92 -3.45
N THR A 107 -4.59 3.00 -2.71
CA THR A 107 -3.26 3.30 -3.24
C THR A 107 -2.51 2.00 -3.57
N VAL A 108 -1.93 1.90 -4.77
CA VAL A 108 -1.27 0.67 -5.28
C VAL A 108 0.10 0.91 -5.89
N ASN A 109 0.73 2.05 -5.59
CA ASN A 109 2.13 2.31 -5.92
C ASN A 109 3.04 1.24 -5.31
N MET A 110 4.19 1.00 -5.92
CA MET A 110 5.05 -0.12 -5.56
C MET A 110 6.00 0.28 -4.45
N LEU A 111 6.18 -0.59 -3.45
CA LEU A 111 7.20 -0.42 -2.42
C LEU A 111 8.59 -0.77 -2.98
N ARG A 112 9.06 0.09 -3.88
CA ARG A 112 10.36 -0.03 -4.54
C ARG A 112 11.51 0.21 -3.57
N SER A 113 11.35 1.22 -2.71
CA SER A 113 12.33 1.64 -1.71
C SER A 113 11.72 1.56 -0.33
N PRO A 114 12.48 1.13 0.70
CA PRO A 114 12.01 1.23 2.08
C PRO A 114 11.81 2.70 2.49
N LEU A 115 12.49 3.64 1.83
CA LEU A 115 12.49 5.05 2.21
C LEU A 115 11.25 5.83 1.75
N ASN A 116 10.40 5.24 0.91
CA ASN A 116 9.22 5.92 0.36
C ASN A 116 8.30 6.45 1.48
N GLY A 117 8.11 7.77 1.49
CA GLY A 117 7.26 8.48 2.45
C GLY A 117 5.83 7.96 2.52
N ARG A 118 5.28 7.49 1.39
CA ARG A 118 3.92 6.96 1.26
C ARG A 118 3.86 5.45 1.05
N GLY A 119 4.97 4.73 1.19
CA GLY A 119 4.96 3.28 0.99
C GLY A 119 3.99 2.55 1.93
N PHE A 120 3.76 3.08 3.15
CA PHE A 120 2.76 2.59 4.12
C PHE A 120 1.31 2.63 3.61
N GLU A 121 1.03 3.49 2.63
CA GLU A 121 -0.30 3.72 2.06
C GLU A 121 -0.67 2.68 0.99
N SER A 122 0.34 2.06 0.39
CA SER A 122 0.22 0.99 -0.61
C SER A 122 0.18 -0.40 0.01
N PHE A 123 -0.15 -1.44 -0.76
CA PHE A 123 -0.29 -2.80 -0.22
C PHE A 123 1.02 -3.60 -0.10
N SER A 124 1.83 -3.66 -1.17
CA SER A 124 2.91 -4.65 -1.26
C SER A 124 4.01 -4.26 -2.26
N GLU A 125 5.21 -4.84 -2.08
CA GLU A 125 6.28 -4.86 -3.09
C GLU A 125 5.98 -5.81 -4.26
N ASP A 126 4.97 -6.68 -4.14
CA ASP A 126 4.54 -7.59 -5.19
C ASP A 126 3.30 -7.08 -5.94
N PRO A 127 3.38 -6.94 -7.28
CA PRO A 127 2.30 -6.36 -8.07
C PRO A 127 1.04 -7.23 -8.11
N TYR A 128 1.17 -8.56 -8.02
CA TYR A 128 0.02 -9.45 -8.05
C TYR A 128 -0.77 -9.35 -6.75
N LEU A 129 -0.06 -9.38 -5.60
CA LEU A 129 -0.70 -9.18 -4.29
C LEU A 129 -1.41 -7.81 -4.24
N SER A 130 -0.71 -6.73 -4.57
CA SER A 130 -1.29 -5.37 -4.58
C SER A 130 -2.54 -5.28 -5.46
N GLY A 131 -2.51 -5.85 -6.67
CA GLY A 131 -3.63 -5.81 -7.60
C GLY A 131 -4.86 -6.60 -7.14
N VAL A 132 -4.69 -7.81 -6.61
CA VAL A 132 -5.81 -8.65 -6.14
C VAL A 132 -6.50 -8.01 -4.93
N LEU A 133 -5.72 -7.51 -3.97
CA LEU A 133 -6.25 -6.85 -2.77
C LEU A 133 -6.97 -5.54 -3.12
N ALA A 134 -6.40 -4.76 -4.04
CA ALA A 134 -7.03 -3.55 -4.55
C ALA A 134 -8.36 -3.84 -5.27
N GLY A 135 -8.40 -4.87 -6.12
CA GLY A 135 -9.63 -5.29 -6.79
C GLY A 135 -10.74 -5.63 -5.79
N ALA A 136 -10.40 -6.32 -4.69
CA ALA A 136 -11.37 -6.71 -3.67
C ALA A 136 -11.94 -5.52 -2.88
N ILE A 137 -11.09 -4.60 -2.40
CA ILE A 137 -11.56 -3.42 -1.67
C ILE A 137 -12.39 -2.49 -2.56
N ILE A 138 -12.05 -2.36 -3.84
CA ILE A 138 -12.82 -1.61 -4.84
C ILE A 138 -14.23 -2.21 -4.98
N ARG A 139 -14.37 -3.53 -5.14
CA ARG A 139 -15.70 -4.17 -5.20
C ARG A 139 -16.51 -3.90 -3.93
N GLY A 140 -15.86 -3.91 -2.78
CA GLY A 140 -16.50 -3.63 -1.50
C GLY A 140 -17.07 -2.21 -1.44
N VAL A 141 -16.24 -1.21 -1.78
CA VAL A 141 -16.63 0.21 -1.79
C VAL A 141 -17.79 0.46 -2.78
N GLN A 142 -17.70 -0.12 -3.97
CA GLN A 142 -18.68 0.07 -5.04
C GLN A 142 -19.99 -0.70 -4.85
N SER A 143 -20.04 -1.65 -3.91
CA SER A 143 -21.23 -2.48 -3.67
C SER A 143 -22.47 -1.72 -3.19
N ARG A 144 -22.31 -0.46 -2.74
CA ARG A 144 -23.41 0.40 -2.25
C ARG A 144 -23.51 1.74 -2.97
N GLY A 145 -22.81 1.90 -4.10
CA GLY A 145 -22.89 3.09 -4.95
C GLY A 145 -21.82 4.16 -4.72
N THR A 146 -20.92 4.00 -3.73
CA THR A 146 -19.71 4.83 -3.61
C THR A 146 -18.68 4.40 -4.65
N LEU A 147 -18.09 5.34 -5.38
CA LEU A 147 -17.04 5.03 -6.36
C LEU A 147 -15.66 4.97 -5.71
N ALA A 148 -14.77 4.11 -6.21
CA ALA A 148 -13.38 4.05 -5.78
C ALA A 148 -12.47 4.72 -6.81
N ALA A 149 -11.48 5.50 -6.34
CA ALA A 149 -10.44 6.12 -7.16
C ALA A 149 -9.07 5.45 -6.97
N LEU A 150 -8.74 4.53 -7.88
CA LEU A 150 -7.49 3.78 -7.85
C LEU A 150 -6.29 4.71 -8.13
N LYS A 151 -5.26 4.70 -7.27
CA LYS A 151 -4.18 5.70 -7.31
C LYS A 151 -2.79 5.14 -6.97
N HIS A 152 -1.69 5.81 -7.31
CA HIS A 152 -1.55 6.94 -8.26
C HIS A 152 -0.93 6.40 -9.54
N PHE A 153 -1.62 6.58 -10.67
CA PHE A 153 -1.26 6.01 -11.96
C PHE A 153 -0.26 6.91 -12.70
N VAL A 154 1.03 6.60 -12.78
CA VAL A 154 1.75 5.42 -12.25
C VAL A 154 3.17 5.80 -11.82
N ALA A 155 3.81 4.92 -11.04
CA ALA A 155 5.20 5.05 -10.60
C ALA A 155 5.49 6.25 -9.66
N ASN A 156 4.47 6.66 -8.88
CA ASN A 156 4.65 7.56 -7.74
C ASN A 156 5.19 6.79 -6.52
N ASP A 157 6.43 6.29 -6.63
CA ASP A 157 7.03 5.40 -5.63
C ASP A 157 8.04 6.12 -4.71
N GLN A 158 8.01 7.46 -4.71
CA GLN A 158 8.74 8.35 -3.79
C GLN A 158 8.03 9.71 -3.70
N GLU A 159 8.37 10.50 -2.68
CA GLU A 159 7.85 11.86 -2.50
C GLU A 159 8.82 12.96 -2.95
N THR A 160 10.12 12.69 -2.92
CA THR A 160 11.19 13.64 -3.29
C THR A 160 10.96 14.14 -4.72
N ASP A 161 10.75 15.44 -4.86
CA ASP A 161 10.48 16.11 -6.13
C ASP A 161 9.37 15.46 -6.97
N LYS A 162 8.38 14.81 -6.33
CA LYS A 162 7.35 14.00 -7.01
C LYS A 162 6.61 14.72 -8.15
N ILE A 163 6.56 16.05 -8.10
CA ILE A 163 5.94 16.88 -9.14
C ILE A 163 6.83 16.97 -10.39
N SER A 164 8.13 17.17 -10.24
CA SER A 164 9.04 17.46 -11.37
C SER A 164 9.87 16.27 -11.83
N CYS A 165 10.00 15.25 -10.98
CA CYS A 165 10.87 14.10 -11.21
C CYS A 165 10.45 13.26 -12.44
N ASP A 166 11.43 12.99 -13.30
CA ASP A 166 11.28 12.09 -14.45
C ASP A 166 11.70 10.67 -14.11
N ILE A 167 10.71 9.80 -13.91
CA ILE A 167 10.95 8.38 -13.66
C ILE A 167 11.28 7.70 -14.99
N ARG A 168 12.53 7.25 -15.10
CA ARG A 168 13.07 6.56 -16.27
C ARG A 168 13.17 5.07 -16.02
N MET A 169 12.42 4.29 -16.78
CA MET A 169 12.38 2.84 -16.65
C MET A 169 12.15 2.13 -17.98
N SER A 170 12.54 0.86 -18.04
CA SER A 170 12.22 0.02 -19.20
C SER A 170 10.70 -0.21 -19.31
N HIS A 171 10.20 -0.40 -20.52
CA HIS A 171 8.78 -0.73 -20.75
C HIS A 171 8.40 -2.03 -20.04
N ARG A 172 9.33 -2.97 -19.95
CA ARG A 172 9.14 -4.22 -19.24
C ARG A 172 8.95 -4.02 -17.74
N ALA A 173 9.77 -3.19 -17.10
CA ALA A 173 9.59 -2.87 -15.67
C ALA A 173 8.24 -2.15 -15.45
N LEU A 174 7.94 -1.17 -16.30
CA LEU A 174 6.65 -0.46 -16.29
C LEU A 174 5.46 -1.44 -16.35
N ARG A 175 5.51 -2.44 -17.24
CA ARG A 175 4.43 -3.41 -17.46
C ARG A 175 4.33 -4.50 -16.39
N GLU A 176 5.47 -5.07 -15.99
CA GLU A 176 5.50 -6.23 -15.08
C GLU A 176 5.39 -5.83 -13.60
N ILE A 177 5.79 -4.60 -13.25
CA ILE A 177 5.83 -4.14 -11.86
C ILE A 177 4.82 -3.03 -11.60
N TYR A 178 4.92 -1.90 -12.30
CA TYR A 178 4.24 -0.68 -11.87
C TYR A 178 2.80 -0.56 -12.41
N LEU A 179 2.53 -1.02 -13.62
CA LEU A 179 1.18 -1.08 -14.22
C LEU A 179 0.41 -2.34 -13.83
N LYS A 180 1.11 -3.42 -13.47
CA LYS A 180 0.50 -4.72 -13.19
C LYS A 180 -0.55 -4.68 -12.06
N PRO A 181 -0.36 -4.00 -10.90
CA PRO A 181 -1.40 -3.93 -9.89
C PRO A 181 -2.64 -3.19 -10.39
N PHE A 182 -2.46 -2.13 -11.19
CA PHE A 182 -3.58 -1.42 -11.83
C PHE A 182 -4.31 -2.32 -12.81
N GLN A 183 -3.61 -3.05 -13.69
CA GLN A 183 -4.21 -3.97 -14.64
C GLN A 183 -5.11 -5.01 -13.95
N ILE A 184 -4.62 -5.58 -12.84
CA ILE A 184 -5.37 -6.58 -12.06
C ILE A 184 -6.56 -5.93 -11.34
N ALA A 185 -6.35 -4.80 -10.67
CA ALA A 185 -7.40 -4.08 -9.94
C ALA A 185 -8.52 -3.60 -10.89
N MET A 186 -8.16 -3.17 -12.10
CA MET A 186 -9.12 -2.82 -13.15
C MET A 186 -9.95 -4.02 -13.58
N ALA A 187 -9.30 -5.15 -13.90
CA ALA A 187 -9.97 -6.36 -14.35
C ALA A 187 -10.89 -6.97 -13.27
N GLN A 188 -10.49 -6.93 -12.00
CA GLN A 188 -11.20 -7.61 -10.91
C GLN A 188 -12.11 -6.71 -10.08
N GLY A 189 -11.78 -5.42 -9.98
CA GLY A 189 -12.50 -4.42 -9.18
C GLY A 189 -13.34 -3.47 -10.02
N GLY A 190 -12.88 -3.15 -11.23
CA GLY A 190 -13.50 -2.15 -12.09
C GLY A 190 -13.69 -0.80 -11.39
N PRO A 191 -12.63 -0.15 -10.86
CA PRO A 191 -12.78 1.17 -10.28
C PRO A 191 -13.32 2.12 -11.34
N ARG A 192 -14.23 3.01 -10.94
CA ARG A 192 -14.82 4.01 -11.85
C ARG A 192 -14.01 5.29 -11.95
N VAL A 193 -12.96 5.42 -11.15
CA VAL A 193 -12.06 6.57 -11.14
C VAL A 193 -10.61 6.09 -11.06
N ILE A 194 -9.72 6.72 -11.82
CA ILE A 194 -8.26 6.56 -11.70
C ILE A 194 -7.68 7.95 -11.40
N MET A 195 -6.79 8.02 -10.41
CA MET A 195 -6.04 9.24 -10.11
C MET A 195 -4.64 9.12 -10.69
N ALA A 196 -4.29 10.00 -11.63
CA ALA A 196 -2.95 10.05 -12.21
C ALA A 196 -1.89 10.44 -11.16
N SER A 197 -0.66 10.01 -11.38
CA SER A 197 0.48 10.43 -10.56
C SER A 197 0.99 11.82 -10.92
N TYR A 198 1.77 12.41 -10.00
CA TYR A 198 2.42 13.70 -10.20
C TYR A 198 3.61 13.64 -11.17
N ASN A 199 4.39 12.56 -11.09
CA ASN A 199 5.70 12.43 -11.75
C ASN A 199 5.59 12.30 -13.28
N LYS A 200 6.73 12.49 -13.96
CA LYS A 200 6.89 12.08 -15.36
C LYS A 200 7.27 10.60 -15.42
N VAL A 201 6.93 9.95 -16.53
CA VAL A 201 7.41 8.61 -16.87
C VAL A 201 8.02 8.67 -18.26
N ASN A 202 9.34 8.47 -18.33
CA ASN A 202 10.11 8.53 -19.56
C ASN A 202 9.94 9.85 -20.34
N GLY A 203 10.05 10.98 -19.63
CA GLY A 203 10.15 12.33 -20.19
C GLY A 203 8.83 13.09 -20.35
N ILE A 204 7.68 12.43 -20.16
CA ILE A 204 6.35 13.03 -20.29
C ILE A 204 5.63 12.91 -18.95
N HIS A 205 5.02 13.99 -18.45
CA HIS A 205 4.19 13.90 -17.24
C HIS A 205 3.14 12.80 -17.42
N ALA A 206 2.88 11.99 -16.39
CA ALA A 206 1.82 10.98 -16.47
C ALA A 206 0.47 11.59 -16.90
N SER A 207 0.26 12.88 -16.57
CA SER A 207 -0.87 13.73 -16.97
C SER A 207 -0.82 14.29 -18.41
N GLU A 208 0.20 14.00 -19.23
CA GLU A 208 0.41 14.60 -20.58
C GLU A 208 0.71 13.59 -21.74
N ASN A 209 0.61 12.26 -21.54
CA ASN A 209 0.91 11.23 -22.57
C ASN A 209 -0.29 10.84 -23.50
N PRO A 210 -0.28 11.11 -24.83
CA PRO A 210 -1.45 10.96 -25.73
C PRO A 210 -2.01 9.54 -25.89
N LYS A 211 -1.20 8.48 -25.75
CA LYS A 211 -1.67 7.08 -25.85
C LYS A 211 -2.37 6.59 -24.58
N LEU A 212 -2.02 7.17 -23.44
CA LEU A 212 -2.69 6.94 -22.15
C LEU A 212 -3.90 7.87 -21.96
N LEU A 213 -3.89 9.04 -22.60
CA LEU A 213 -4.87 10.10 -22.34
C LEU A 213 -5.91 10.27 -23.45
N GLN A 214 -5.63 10.09 -24.75
CA GLN A 214 -6.65 10.24 -25.80
C GLN A 214 -7.55 9.00 -25.91
N GLN A 215 -6.97 7.80 -25.92
CA GLN A 215 -7.74 6.57 -26.20
C GLN A 215 -8.45 5.95 -24.97
N ILE A 216 -8.04 6.31 -23.74
CA ILE A 216 -8.55 5.63 -22.51
C ILE A 216 -9.08 6.62 -21.48
N LEU A 217 -8.57 7.86 -21.44
CA LEU A 217 -8.97 8.81 -20.39
C LEU A 217 -9.85 9.95 -20.92
N ARG A 218 -9.72 10.33 -22.20
CA ARG A 218 -10.49 11.40 -22.86
C ARG A 218 -11.59 10.88 -23.79
N GLU A 219 -11.42 9.74 -24.44
CA GLU A 219 -12.54 9.02 -25.10
C GLU A 219 -13.48 8.37 -24.06
N GLU A 220 -12.98 8.11 -22.85
CA GLU A 220 -13.75 7.41 -21.81
C GLU A 220 -14.19 8.32 -20.63
N TRP A 221 -13.34 9.06 -19.86
CA TRP A 221 -13.74 9.45 -18.46
C TRP A 221 -13.47 10.90 -17.90
N ASN A 222 -12.63 11.75 -18.49
CA ASN A 222 -12.49 13.24 -18.40
C ASN A 222 -12.70 14.08 -17.06
N PHE A 223 -11.64 14.60 -16.34
CA PHE A 223 -11.72 15.66 -15.25
C PHE A 223 -10.36 16.27 -14.66
N ASP A 224 -10.34 17.42 -13.90
CA ASP A 224 -9.15 18.29 -13.45
C ASP A 224 -9.21 19.15 -12.08
N GLY A 225 -8.09 19.43 -11.32
CA GLY A 225 -7.97 20.36 -10.10
C GLY A 225 -6.65 20.46 -9.19
N LEU A 226 -6.48 21.47 -8.24
CA LEU A 226 -5.23 22.20 -7.67
C LEU A 226 -4.87 22.20 -6.08
N VAL A 227 -3.76 22.86 -5.57
CA VAL A 227 -2.83 22.53 -4.39
C VAL A 227 -2.54 23.59 -3.23
N LEU A 228 -2.07 23.09 -2.04
CA LEU A 228 -1.81 23.66 -0.66
C LEU A 228 -0.34 23.40 -0.12
N SER A 229 0.12 23.99 1.02
CA SER A 229 1.43 23.74 1.69
C SER A 229 1.53 22.40 2.45
N ASP A 230 2.75 21.85 2.54
CA ASP A 230 3.02 20.51 3.10
C ASP A 230 3.24 20.50 4.63
N TRP A 231 3.09 19.33 5.26
CA TRP A 231 3.23 19.11 6.70
C TRP A 231 4.64 19.50 7.20
N PHE A 232 4.75 20.49 8.09
CA PHE A 232 5.98 21.10 8.62
C PHE A 232 6.79 21.96 7.65
N GLY A 233 6.23 22.34 6.49
CA GLY A 233 6.87 23.17 5.47
C GLY A 233 6.99 24.67 5.80
N THR A 234 7.07 25.02 7.09
CA THR A 234 7.15 26.41 7.58
C THR A 234 8.40 26.58 8.45
N TYR A 235 9.29 27.52 8.09
CA TYR A 235 10.67 27.59 8.63
C TYR A 235 10.99 28.85 9.45
N SER A 236 10.04 29.78 9.57
CA SER A 236 10.19 30.96 10.43
C SER A 236 8.83 31.60 10.76
N CYS A 237 8.70 32.19 11.95
CA CYS A 237 7.43 32.77 12.42
C CYS A 237 7.03 34.05 11.66
N SER A 238 7.97 34.96 11.37
CA SER A 238 7.64 36.30 10.86
C SER A 238 7.79 36.45 9.35
N LYS A 239 8.64 35.67 8.66
CA LYS A 239 8.84 35.80 7.20
C LYS A 239 7.78 35.07 6.38
N ALA A 240 7.24 33.96 6.89
CA ALA A 240 6.18 33.20 6.22
C ALA A 240 4.82 33.94 6.22
N LEU A 241 4.56 34.74 7.25
CA LEU A 241 3.34 35.55 7.39
C LEU A 241 3.28 36.71 6.36
N ASN A 242 4.44 37.29 6.01
CA ASN A 242 4.53 38.43 5.11
C ASN A 242 4.59 38.04 3.62
N ALA A 243 4.64 36.74 3.30
CA ALA A 243 4.86 36.20 1.95
C ALA A 243 3.62 35.55 1.30
N GLY A 244 2.45 35.59 1.96
CA GLY A 244 1.16 35.16 1.38
C GLY A 244 0.86 33.65 1.42
N LEU A 245 1.29 32.95 2.48
CA LEU A 245 0.98 31.54 2.73
C LEU A 245 -0.31 31.40 3.59
N ASP A 246 -1.33 30.67 3.12
CA ASP A 246 -2.67 30.66 3.76
C ASP A 246 -2.86 29.71 4.97
N VAL A 247 -2.21 28.53 5.04
CA VAL A 247 -2.42 27.54 6.14
C VAL A 247 -1.14 26.71 6.46
N GLU A 248 -0.77 26.64 7.75
CA GLU A 248 0.27 25.77 8.35
C GLU A 248 -0.33 24.41 8.77
N MET A 249 0.28 23.28 8.36
CA MET A 249 -0.12 21.93 8.75
C MET A 249 1.06 21.10 9.31
N PRO A 250 0.86 20.15 10.24
CA PRO A 250 -0.33 19.89 11.07
C PRO A 250 -0.31 20.61 12.42
N GLY A 251 -1.43 20.46 13.15
CA GLY A 251 -1.45 20.60 14.60
C GLY A 251 -0.98 19.33 15.35
N PRO A 252 -0.72 19.42 16.67
CA PRO A 252 -0.62 20.65 17.45
C PRO A 252 0.61 21.47 17.05
N SER A 253 0.54 22.79 17.25
CA SER A 253 1.60 23.75 16.86
C SER A 253 2.97 23.32 17.38
N ARG A 254 4.00 23.34 16.50
CA ARG A 254 5.40 23.02 16.88
C ARG A 254 6.13 24.14 17.60
N HIS A 255 5.53 25.32 17.70
CA HIS A 255 6.20 26.51 18.24
C HIS A 255 5.73 26.93 19.66
N ARG A 256 4.92 26.11 20.38
CA ARG A 256 4.52 26.32 21.80
C ARG A 256 4.31 24.97 22.57
N GLY A 257 4.99 24.76 23.72
CA GLY A 257 5.24 23.48 24.49
C GLY A 257 4.08 22.82 25.30
N CYS A 258 4.24 21.85 26.25
CA CYS A 258 5.35 21.10 26.89
C CYS A 258 4.83 19.76 27.50
N CYS A 259 5.64 18.69 27.53
CA CYS A 259 5.60 17.60 28.53
C CYS A 259 7.04 17.35 29.00
N LEU A 260 7.26 17.12 30.30
CA LEU A 260 8.58 16.87 30.90
C LEU A 260 9.32 15.76 30.13
N LYS A 261 10.33 16.14 29.34
CA LYS A 261 11.25 15.20 28.72
C LYS A 261 12.20 14.70 29.79
N LEU A 262 12.09 13.43 30.19
CA LEU A 262 13.24 12.74 30.76
C LEU A 262 14.36 12.80 29.70
N GLN A 263 15.59 13.09 30.12
CA GLN A 263 16.74 12.93 29.24
C GLN A 263 16.77 11.47 28.73
N PRO A 264 16.99 11.20 27.42
CA PRO A 264 16.89 9.85 26.86
C PRO A 264 17.68 8.79 27.65
N ALA A 265 18.90 9.14 28.10
CA ALA A 265 19.72 8.26 28.94
C ALA A 265 19.05 7.90 30.28
N GLU A 266 18.40 8.87 30.94
CA GLU A 266 17.65 8.63 32.18
C GLU A 266 16.38 7.82 31.92
N GLY A 267 15.72 8.05 30.77
CA GLY A 267 14.59 7.24 30.33
C GLY A 267 14.95 5.77 30.12
N ILE A 268 16.09 5.49 29.47
CA ILE A 268 16.61 4.14 29.27
C ILE A 268 16.95 3.49 30.62
N LYS A 269 17.70 4.19 31.48
CA LYS A 269 18.07 3.69 32.80
C LYS A 269 16.85 3.28 33.62
N ARG A 270 15.85 4.16 33.71
CA ARG A 270 14.59 3.89 34.41
C ARG A 270 13.82 2.71 33.80
N SER A 271 13.79 2.60 32.47
CA SER A 271 13.13 1.49 31.78
C SER A 271 13.78 0.15 32.10
N VAL A 272 15.12 0.11 32.17
CA VAL A 272 15.90 -1.08 32.55
C VAL A 272 15.64 -1.47 34.01
N GLU A 273 15.65 -0.49 34.93
CA GLU A 273 15.38 -0.75 36.35
C GLU A 273 13.99 -1.36 36.56
N LEU A 274 12.96 -0.82 35.89
CA LEU A 274 11.62 -1.40 35.92
C LEU A 274 11.57 -2.80 35.29
N ALA A 275 12.20 -2.98 34.12
CA ALA A 275 12.20 -4.26 33.40
C ALA A 275 12.77 -5.42 34.24
N ARG A 276 13.73 -5.16 35.13
CA ARG A 276 14.28 -6.18 36.05
C ARG A 276 13.27 -6.67 37.09
N THR A 277 12.30 -5.83 37.46
CA THR A 277 11.31 -6.15 38.50
C THR A 277 10.02 -6.76 37.93
N CYS A 278 9.78 -6.60 36.62
CA CYS A 278 8.57 -7.06 35.95
C CYS A 278 8.71 -8.49 35.42
N LYS A 279 7.67 -9.32 35.65
CA LYS A 279 7.58 -10.68 35.10
C LYS A 279 7.47 -10.71 33.58
N HIS A 280 6.71 -9.77 33.03
CA HIS A 280 6.52 -9.60 31.59
C HIS A 280 6.85 -8.15 31.22
N VAL A 281 7.64 -7.98 30.17
CA VAL A 281 8.08 -6.67 29.68
C VAL A 281 7.71 -6.57 28.21
N PHE A 282 7.00 -5.51 27.86
CA PHE A 282 6.63 -5.18 26.49
C PHE A 282 7.37 -3.92 26.08
N VAL A 283 8.14 -3.99 25.01
CA VAL A 283 8.89 -2.86 24.44
C VAL A 283 8.22 -2.48 23.14
N VAL A 284 7.55 -1.33 23.11
CA VAL A 284 6.90 -0.82 21.89
C VAL A 284 7.80 0.24 21.27
N VAL A 285 8.28 -0.03 20.06
CA VAL A 285 9.15 0.86 19.29
C VAL A 285 8.70 0.93 17.84
N GLY A 286 9.18 1.90 17.08
CA GLY A 286 8.81 2.00 15.68
C GLY A 286 9.00 3.40 15.11
N LEU A 287 8.33 3.62 14.00
CA LEU A 287 8.23 4.89 13.29
C LEU A 287 6.87 5.54 13.61
N ASN A 288 6.60 6.68 12.99
CA ASN A 288 5.32 7.37 13.11
C ASN A 288 5.10 8.33 11.95
N SER A 289 3.96 9.03 11.95
CA SER A 289 3.55 9.98 10.92
C SER A 289 4.44 11.23 10.77
N ASN A 290 5.45 11.44 11.62
CA ASN A 290 6.47 12.46 11.37
C ASN A 290 7.58 11.96 10.43
N LEU A 291 7.74 10.64 10.32
CA LEU A 291 8.81 9.98 9.57
C LEU A 291 8.29 9.29 8.31
N GLU A 292 7.06 8.80 8.33
CA GLU A 292 6.38 8.21 7.17
C GLU A 292 5.11 9.00 6.88
N LYS A 293 5.17 9.85 5.85
CA LYS A 293 4.09 10.75 5.46
C LYS A 293 4.19 11.13 3.99
N GLU A 294 3.06 11.57 3.45
CA GLU A 294 3.04 12.29 2.18
C GLU A 294 3.91 13.55 2.25
N GLY A 295 4.58 13.85 1.13
CA GLY A 295 5.41 15.03 0.93
C GLY A 295 6.88 14.88 1.34
N MET A 296 7.25 13.78 2.02
CA MET A 296 8.61 13.58 2.49
C MET A 296 9.01 12.10 2.54
N ASP A 297 10.13 11.77 1.89
CA ASP A 297 10.76 10.47 2.05
C ASP A 297 11.65 10.40 3.29
N ARG A 298 11.86 9.17 3.80
CA ARG A 298 12.85 8.91 4.84
C ARG A 298 14.27 9.01 4.28
N THR A 299 15.21 9.35 5.14
CA THR A 299 16.64 9.38 4.82
C THR A 299 17.40 8.14 5.29
N THR A 300 16.80 7.34 6.17
CA THR A 300 17.41 6.15 6.78
C THR A 300 16.36 5.07 7.05
N MET A 301 16.83 3.82 7.16
CA MET A 301 16.05 2.68 7.64
C MET A 301 16.12 2.51 9.16
N THR A 302 16.97 3.26 9.86
CA THR A 302 17.13 3.14 11.32
C THR A 302 15.92 3.69 12.06
N LEU A 303 15.69 3.19 13.27
CA LEU A 303 14.76 3.82 14.19
C LEU A 303 15.28 5.19 14.64
N PRO A 304 14.42 6.06 15.22
CA PRO A 304 14.87 7.29 15.86
C PRO A 304 15.96 7.03 16.91
N ASP A 305 16.82 8.02 17.11
CA ASP A 305 17.90 7.94 18.09
C ASP A 305 17.41 7.40 19.44
N TYR A 306 18.25 6.58 20.08
CA TYR A 306 18.01 5.94 21.37
C TYR A 306 16.96 4.81 21.39
N TYR A 307 16.22 4.56 20.31
CA TYR A 307 15.22 3.48 20.30
C TYR A 307 15.88 2.11 20.24
N ASP A 308 16.91 1.96 19.41
CA ASP A 308 17.70 0.73 19.38
C ASP A 308 18.46 0.52 20.71
N ASP A 309 19.00 1.59 21.30
CA ASP A 309 19.67 1.53 22.61
C ASP A 309 18.71 1.09 23.72
N LEU A 310 17.47 1.59 23.70
CA LEU A 310 16.42 1.16 24.62
C LEU A 310 16.14 -0.34 24.48
N VAL A 311 15.94 -0.83 23.25
CA VAL A 311 15.67 -2.25 23.00
C VAL A 311 16.84 -3.10 23.48
N TRP A 312 18.08 -2.72 23.15
CA TRP A 312 19.27 -3.43 23.61
C TRP A 312 19.39 -3.47 25.13
N ALA A 313 19.21 -2.32 25.79
CA ALA A 313 19.32 -2.21 27.22
C ALA A 313 18.25 -3.03 27.95
N VAL A 314 17.01 -3.01 27.45
CA VAL A 314 15.91 -3.81 28.02
C VAL A 314 16.13 -5.30 27.78
N LEU A 315 16.55 -5.73 26.58
CA LEU A 315 16.83 -7.15 26.31
C LEU A 315 18.00 -7.69 27.13
N ALA A 316 19.01 -6.87 27.41
CA ALA A 316 20.11 -7.23 28.30
C ALA A 316 19.63 -7.48 29.74
N ALA A 317 18.63 -6.73 30.20
CA ALA A 317 18.05 -6.87 31.54
C ALA A 317 16.93 -7.92 31.62
N GLN A 318 16.17 -8.10 30.55
CA GLN A 318 15.08 -9.06 30.44
C GLN A 318 15.09 -9.74 29.06
N PRO A 319 15.85 -10.85 28.90
CA PRO A 319 15.99 -11.55 27.62
C PRO A 319 14.69 -12.15 27.04
N ASN A 320 13.61 -12.18 27.84
CA ASN A 320 12.28 -12.63 27.41
C ASN A 320 11.33 -11.46 27.11
N ALA A 321 11.82 -10.21 27.07
CA ALA A 321 10.98 -9.07 26.72
C ALA A 321 10.37 -9.26 25.32
N ILE A 322 9.09 -8.94 25.21
CA ILE A 322 8.34 -8.99 23.96
C ILE A 322 8.51 -7.64 23.27
N VAL A 323 9.03 -7.64 22.04
CA VAL A 323 9.21 -6.42 21.26
C VAL A 323 8.07 -6.29 20.27
N ILE A 324 7.40 -5.13 20.28
CA ILE A 324 6.28 -4.80 19.41
C ILE A 324 6.73 -3.63 18.52
N THR A 325 6.61 -3.79 17.21
CA THR A 325 7.06 -2.79 16.24
C THR A 325 5.91 -2.18 15.46
N GLN A 326 5.89 -0.84 15.37
CA GLN A 326 4.92 -0.06 14.61
C GLN A 326 5.62 0.71 13.50
N ALA A 327 5.51 0.26 12.26
CA ALA A 327 6.05 0.95 11.10
C ALA A 327 5.25 0.56 9.85
N GLY A 328 5.16 1.46 8.88
CA GLY A 328 4.43 1.25 7.63
C GLY A 328 5.30 0.76 6.47
N ASN A 329 6.61 0.97 6.52
CA ASN A 329 7.60 0.49 5.56
C ASN A 329 8.68 -0.40 6.21
N PRO A 330 9.53 -1.09 5.42
CA PRO A 330 10.66 -1.82 5.96
C PRO A 330 11.63 -0.91 6.72
N PHE A 331 12.12 -1.37 7.88
CA PHE A 331 13.11 -0.66 8.69
C PHE A 331 14.12 -1.66 9.26
N ALA A 332 15.31 -1.18 9.62
CA ALA A 332 16.38 -2.00 10.15
C ALA A 332 16.10 -2.33 11.62
N MET A 333 16.37 -3.57 12.02
CA MET A 333 16.21 -4.04 13.40
C MET A 333 17.49 -4.75 13.84
N PRO A 334 18.58 -4.03 14.18
CA PRO A 334 19.87 -4.67 14.50
C PRO A 334 19.77 -5.72 15.62
N TRP A 335 18.73 -5.64 16.45
CA TRP A 335 18.41 -6.53 17.56
C TRP A 335 17.50 -7.72 17.22
N HIS A 336 16.96 -7.84 15.99
CA HIS A 336 15.95 -8.87 15.66
C HIS A 336 16.39 -10.29 16.01
N SER A 337 17.67 -10.61 15.76
CA SER A 337 18.25 -11.94 16.01
C SER A 337 18.38 -12.30 17.49
N LYS A 338 18.21 -11.33 18.40
CA LYS A 338 18.30 -11.51 19.86
C LYS A 338 16.94 -11.49 20.54
N VAL A 339 15.88 -11.13 19.81
CA VAL A 339 14.51 -11.09 20.33
C VAL A 339 13.86 -12.45 20.22
N LYS A 340 13.35 -12.97 21.34
CA LYS A 340 12.60 -14.24 21.36
C LYS A 340 11.17 -14.11 20.85
N THR A 341 10.55 -12.95 21.05
CA THR A 341 9.18 -12.69 20.63
C THR A 341 9.08 -11.28 20.03
N LEU A 342 8.89 -11.23 18.71
CA LEU A 342 8.75 -10.01 17.94
C LEU A 342 7.36 -9.98 17.28
N VAL A 343 6.60 -8.92 17.52
CA VAL A 343 5.29 -8.69 16.90
C VAL A 343 5.37 -7.41 16.08
N HIS A 344 5.18 -7.52 14.76
CA HIS A 344 5.04 -6.35 13.90
C HIS A 344 3.56 -6.01 13.71
N SER A 345 3.13 -4.83 14.16
CA SER A 345 1.71 -4.45 14.25
C SER A 345 1.30 -3.34 13.28
N TRP A 346 2.22 -2.84 12.45
CA TRP A 346 1.94 -1.73 11.52
C TRP A 346 1.38 -0.48 12.22
N TYR A 347 0.79 0.43 11.44
CA TYR A 347 -0.16 1.42 11.94
C TYR A 347 -1.56 0.83 11.89
N GLY A 348 -2.08 0.38 13.04
CA GLY A 348 -3.30 -0.45 13.11
C GLY A 348 -4.63 0.30 13.18
N GLY A 349 -4.66 1.62 13.04
CA GLY A 349 -5.89 2.41 13.12
C GLY A 349 -6.51 2.48 14.52
N ASN A 350 -7.81 2.79 14.61
CA ASN A 350 -8.52 3.04 15.87
C ASN A 350 -8.40 1.88 16.87
N GLU A 351 -8.47 0.65 16.39
CA GLU A 351 -8.48 -0.58 17.22
C GLU A 351 -7.07 -1.18 17.41
N SER A 352 -6.00 -0.47 17.04
CA SER A 352 -4.64 -1.02 17.03
C SER A 352 -4.20 -1.61 18.37
N GLY A 353 -4.51 -0.93 19.49
CA GLY A 353 -4.12 -1.41 20.83
C GLY A 353 -4.83 -2.70 21.22
N ASN A 354 -6.15 -2.77 20.95
CA ASN A 354 -6.96 -3.95 21.21
C ASN A 354 -6.51 -5.13 20.34
N ALA A 355 -6.27 -4.90 19.05
CA ALA A 355 -5.79 -5.94 18.14
C ALA A 355 -4.43 -6.53 18.55
N VAL A 356 -3.49 -5.69 19.00
CA VAL A 356 -2.20 -6.16 19.52
C VAL A 356 -2.39 -6.96 20.81
N ALA A 357 -3.24 -6.49 21.72
CA ALA A 357 -3.54 -7.22 22.96
C ALA A 357 -4.20 -8.57 22.67
N ASP A 358 -5.14 -8.65 21.74
CA ASP A 358 -5.83 -9.88 21.38
C ASP A 358 -4.86 -10.94 20.82
N VAL A 359 -3.89 -10.52 20.02
CA VAL A 359 -2.81 -11.42 19.56
C VAL A 359 -1.95 -11.87 20.73
N LEU A 360 -1.40 -10.93 21.51
CA LEU A 360 -0.47 -11.26 22.61
C LEU A 360 -1.08 -12.15 23.69
N LEU A 361 -2.39 -12.01 23.91
CA LEU A 361 -3.14 -12.79 24.90
C LEU A 361 -3.74 -14.08 24.31
N GLY A 362 -3.49 -14.37 23.03
CA GLY A 362 -3.99 -15.59 22.37
C GLY A 362 -5.49 -15.60 22.09
N LYS A 363 -6.19 -14.47 22.23
CA LYS A 363 -7.59 -14.31 21.81
C LYS A 363 -7.72 -14.37 20.29
N ALA A 364 -6.69 -13.91 19.57
CA ALA A 364 -6.54 -14.05 18.13
C ALA A 364 -5.21 -14.75 17.81
N ASN A 365 -5.27 -15.77 16.96
CA ASN A 365 -4.06 -16.42 16.44
C ASN A 365 -3.47 -15.56 15.29
N PRO A 366 -2.18 -15.13 15.37
CA PRO A 366 -1.56 -14.35 14.31
C PRO A 366 -1.55 -15.14 13.00
N SER A 367 -2.01 -14.49 11.93
CA SER A 367 -2.12 -15.07 10.59
C SER A 367 -1.70 -14.09 9.49
N GLY A 368 -1.07 -12.97 9.86
CA GLY A 368 -0.53 -12.01 8.91
C GLY A 368 0.76 -12.52 8.28
N LYS A 369 0.99 -12.20 7.02
CA LYS A 369 2.24 -12.51 6.28
C LYS A 369 2.80 -11.22 5.70
N LEU A 370 4.10 -10.99 5.80
CA LEU A 370 4.72 -9.74 5.33
C LEU A 370 4.41 -9.49 3.83
N PRO A 371 3.87 -8.33 3.45
CA PRO A 371 3.67 -7.96 2.06
C PRO A 371 4.93 -7.33 1.45
N PHE A 372 6.02 -7.26 2.20
CA PHE A 372 7.33 -6.79 1.75
C PHE A 372 8.47 -7.54 2.44
N THR A 373 9.67 -7.35 1.95
CA THR A 373 10.90 -7.91 2.51
C THR A 373 11.48 -6.97 3.57
N LEU A 374 11.80 -7.49 4.76
CA LEU A 374 12.53 -6.78 5.82
C LEU A 374 14.01 -7.13 5.75
N PHE A 375 14.89 -6.13 5.69
CA PHE A 375 16.33 -6.29 5.52
C PHE A 375 17.10 -5.25 6.33
N ASP A 376 18.35 -5.57 6.68
CA ASP A 376 19.09 -4.84 7.72
C ASP A 376 19.83 -3.61 7.21
N ARG A 377 20.24 -3.60 5.94
CA ARG A 377 21.08 -2.56 5.37
C ARG A 377 20.40 -1.93 4.16
N LEU A 378 20.25 -0.61 4.17
CA LEU A 378 19.70 0.13 3.02
C LEU A 378 20.44 -0.20 1.72
N GLN A 379 21.75 -0.42 1.80
CA GLN A 379 22.62 -0.74 0.65
C GLN A 379 22.32 -2.09 -0.01
N ASP A 380 21.64 -3.00 0.70
CA ASP A 380 21.24 -4.29 0.15
C ASP A 380 19.96 -4.18 -0.69
N GLY A 381 19.20 -3.10 -0.54
CA GLY A 381 17.94 -2.85 -1.25
C GLY A 381 18.15 -2.51 -2.75
N PRO A 382 17.14 -2.77 -3.59
CA PRO A 382 17.24 -2.56 -5.04
C PRO A 382 17.38 -1.09 -5.45
N SER A 383 16.81 -0.18 -4.67
CA SER A 383 16.84 1.27 -4.94
C SER A 383 17.99 2.01 -4.27
N ALA A 384 18.93 1.31 -3.63
CA ALA A 384 19.96 1.92 -2.78
C ALA A 384 20.81 2.99 -3.49
N LEU A 385 21.03 2.84 -4.79
CA LEU A 385 21.80 3.76 -5.63
C LEU A 385 20.92 4.65 -6.51
N SER A 386 19.61 4.49 -6.43
CA SER A 386 18.65 5.06 -7.37
C SER A 386 17.37 5.45 -6.65
N PHE A 387 17.48 6.23 -5.58
CA PHE A 387 16.35 6.80 -4.84
C PHE A 387 16.61 8.27 -4.53
N GLY A 388 15.56 9.10 -4.58
CA GLY A 388 15.69 10.56 -4.51
C GLY A 388 15.68 11.18 -5.91
N ASN A 389 16.53 12.16 -6.15
CA ASN A 389 16.57 12.89 -7.42
C ASN A 389 18.00 12.97 -7.95
N ASP A 390 18.17 12.65 -9.24
CA ASP A 390 19.40 12.87 -10.00
C ASP A 390 19.11 13.84 -11.16
N ASN A 391 19.34 15.13 -10.93
CA ASN A 391 19.19 16.22 -11.90
C ASN A 391 17.81 16.23 -12.62
N GLY A 392 16.75 16.10 -11.84
CA GLY A 392 15.36 16.06 -12.30
C GLY A 392 14.90 14.71 -12.81
N SER A 393 15.75 13.67 -12.78
CA SER A 393 15.42 12.32 -13.22
C SER A 393 15.67 11.29 -12.12
N LEU A 394 15.04 10.13 -12.26
CA LEU A 394 15.31 8.96 -11.42
C LEU A 394 15.23 7.70 -12.25
N TYR A 395 16.28 6.88 -12.21
CA TYR A 395 16.38 5.67 -13.02
C TYR A 395 15.98 4.44 -12.21
N TYR A 396 14.94 3.73 -12.63
CA TYR A 396 14.58 2.44 -12.05
C TYR A 396 15.48 1.34 -12.63
N ALA A 397 16.76 1.42 -12.29
CA ALA A 397 17.83 0.57 -12.82
C ALA A 397 17.70 -0.90 -12.44
N GLU A 398 16.97 -1.21 -11.36
CA GLU A 398 16.67 -2.58 -10.93
C GLU A 398 15.67 -3.30 -11.85
N GLY A 399 14.96 -2.57 -12.72
CA GLY A 399 14.00 -3.13 -13.67
C GLY A 399 12.90 -3.95 -13.00
N ILE A 400 12.81 -5.25 -13.34
CA ILE A 400 11.81 -6.16 -12.75
C ILE A 400 12.22 -6.70 -11.36
N PHE A 401 13.44 -6.43 -10.91
CA PHE A 401 13.95 -6.96 -9.65
C PHE A 401 13.61 -6.02 -8.50
N VAL A 402 12.32 -5.93 -8.17
CA VAL A 402 11.80 -5.19 -7.02
C VAL A 402 11.42 -6.17 -5.91
N GLY A 403 11.72 -5.81 -4.66
CA GLY A 403 11.40 -6.62 -3.48
C GLY A 403 12.13 -7.97 -3.47
N TYR A 404 11.43 -9.04 -3.08
CA TYR A 404 11.98 -10.40 -3.02
C TYR A 404 12.64 -10.85 -4.33
N ARG A 405 12.19 -10.34 -5.49
CA ARG A 405 12.80 -10.66 -6.79
C ARG A 405 14.29 -10.28 -6.81
N TRP A 406 14.66 -9.15 -6.20
CA TRP A 406 16.05 -8.68 -6.06
C TRP A 406 16.87 -9.56 -5.12
N PHE A 407 16.39 -9.72 -3.89
CA PHE A 407 17.11 -10.43 -2.85
C PHE A 407 17.33 -11.89 -3.21
N GLU A 408 16.32 -12.55 -3.75
CA GLU A 408 16.43 -13.93 -4.23
C GLU A 408 17.40 -14.04 -5.40
N ALA A 409 17.32 -13.15 -6.41
CA ALA A 409 18.20 -13.17 -7.56
C ALA A 409 19.68 -13.04 -7.16
N ARG A 410 19.98 -12.21 -6.15
CA ARG A 410 21.34 -11.95 -5.67
C ARG A 410 21.81 -12.88 -4.54
N GLY A 411 20.92 -13.70 -3.99
CA GLY A 411 21.23 -14.57 -2.85
C GLY A 411 21.53 -13.79 -1.56
N ILE A 412 20.93 -12.62 -1.38
CA ILE A 412 21.11 -11.78 -0.20
C ILE A 412 20.25 -12.32 0.93
N LYS A 413 20.87 -12.54 2.10
CA LYS A 413 20.15 -12.89 3.32
C LYS A 413 19.40 -11.66 3.84
N VAL A 414 18.12 -11.83 4.12
CA VAL A 414 17.23 -10.79 4.65
C VAL A 414 16.81 -11.13 6.08
N ALA A 415 16.35 -10.14 6.84
CA ALA A 415 15.87 -10.34 8.21
C ALA A 415 14.60 -11.20 8.19
N PHE A 416 13.61 -10.81 7.38
CA PHE A 416 12.39 -11.58 7.16
C PHE A 416 11.97 -11.49 5.69
N PRO A 417 11.78 -12.62 4.99
CA PRO A 417 11.44 -12.62 3.58
C PRO A 417 9.98 -12.25 3.33
N PHE A 418 9.67 -11.82 2.10
CA PHE A 418 8.29 -11.64 1.62
C PHE A 418 7.40 -12.86 1.93
N GLY A 419 6.22 -12.59 2.48
CA GLY A 419 5.24 -13.57 2.92
C GLY A 419 5.64 -14.36 4.18
N HIS A 420 6.67 -13.95 4.92
CA HIS A 420 6.96 -14.52 6.23
C HIS A 420 5.90 -14.11 7.26
N GLY A 421 5.56 -15.02 8.16
CA GLY A 421 4.69 -14.76 9.31
C GLY A 421 4.39 -16.07 10.03
N LEU A 422 4.47 -16.05 11.36
CA LEU A 422 4.25 -17.21 12.21
C LEU A 422 2.78 -17.32 12.63
N SER A 423 2.43 -18.44 13.25
CA SER A 423 1.14 -18.72 13.85
C SER A 423 1.34 -19.42 15.20
N TYR A 424 0.32 -19.39 16.07
CA TYR A 424 0.28 -20.21 17.28
C TYR A 424 -0.06 -21.68 17.01
N THR A 425 -0.37 -22.04 15.77
CA THR A 425 -0.52 -23.43 15.31
C THR A 425 0.44 -23.76 14.18
N THR A 426 0.48 -25.03 13.78
CA THR A 426 1.29 -25.52 12.66
C THR A 426 0.42 -26.01 11.52
N PHE A 427 0.92 -25.90 10.29
CA PHE A 427 0.22 -26.36 9.10
C PHE A 427 1.11 -27.28 8.27
N ALA A 428 0.51 -28.32 7.70
CA ALA A 428 1.15 -29.17 6.69
C ALA A 428 0.51 -28.91 5.32
N ILE A 429 1.35 -28.81 4.29
CA ILE A 429 0.93 -28.63 2.90
C ILE A 429 1.39 -29.85 2.10
N SER A 430 0.50 -30.45 1.32
CA SER A 430 0.80 -31.70 0.60
C SER A 430 -0.01 -31.83 -0.70
N ALA A 431 0.25 -32.90 -1.45
CA ALA A 431 -0.54 -33.29 -2.63
C ALA A 431 -0.73 -32.19 -3.69
N LEU A 432 0.33 -31.43 -4.02
CA LEU A 432 0.29 -30.45 -5.09
C LEU A 432 0.06 -31.14 -6.45
N SER A 433 -1.04 -30.79 -7.10
CA SER A 433 -1.37 -31.17 -8.47
C SER A 433 -1.59 -29.91 -9.30
N VAL A 434 -1.03 -29.86 -10.51
CA VAL A 434 -1.05 -28.65 -11.35
C VAL A 434 -1.65 -28.99 -12.71
N SER A 435 -2.67 -28.24 -13.10
CA SER A 435 -3.26 -28.22 -14.43
C SER A 435 -2.93 -26.88 -15.13
N PRO A 436 -3.28 -26.71 -16.42
CA PRO A 436 -3.06 -25.43 -17.11
C PRO A 436 -3.84 -24.24 -16.52
N THR A 437 -4.92 -24.49 -15.78
CA THR A 437 -5.84 -23.46 -15.27
C THR A 437 -5.86 -23.33 -13.76
N GLU A 438 -5.30 -24.30 -13.03
CA GLU A 438 -5.27 -24.27 -11.57
C GLU A 438 -4.19 -25.17 -10.97
N ALA A 439 -3.84 -24.89 -9.71
CA ALA A 439 -3.11 -25.80 -8.84
C ALA A 439 -4.00 -26.20 -7.67
N LEU A 440 -4.19 -27.51 -7.46
CA LEU A 440 -4.86 -28.08 -6.31
C LEU A 440 -3.83 -28.45 -5.26
N VAL A 441 -4.08 -28.11 -4.00
CA VAL A 441 -3.17 -28.40 -2.90
C VAL A 441 -3.95 -28.69 -1.62
N ASP A 442 -3.50 -29.68 -0.87
CA ASP A 442 -4.04 -29.99 0.44
C ASP A 442 -3.32 -29.17 1.51
N ILE A 443 -4.10 -28.62 2.45
CA ILE A 443 -3.61 -27.99 3.66
C ILE A 443 -4.31 -28.56 4.89
N GLU A 444 -3.55 -28.84 5.94
CA GLU A 444 -4.03 -29.36 7.21
C GLU A 444 -3.48 -28.52 8.37
N ASN A 445 -4.32 -28.22 9.36
CA ASN A 445 -3.88 -27.67 10.65
C ASN A 445 -3.44 -28.82 11.55
N THR A 446 -2.14 -29.00 11.71
CA THR A 446 -1.53 -30.10 12.48
C THR A 446 -1.28 -29.75 13.95
N GLY A 447 -1.58 -28.51 14.35
CA GLY A 447 -1.41 -28.08 15.74
C GLY A 447 -2.69 -28.20 16.56
N SER A 448 -2.66 -27.58 17.74
CA SER A 448 -3.70 -27.74 18.77
C SER A 448 -4.70 -26.58 18.86
N VAL A 449 -4.50 -25.49 18.10
CA VAL A 449 -5.38 -24.32 18.12
C VAL A 449 -5.85 -23.95 16.73
N SER A 450 -7.05 -23.36 16.62
CA SER A 450 -7.56 -22.84 15.36
C SER A 450 -6.66 -21.75 14.81
N GLY A 451 -6.47 -21.70 13.49
CA GLY A 451 -5.61 -20.70 12.87
C GLY A 451 -5.94 -20.50 11.40
N ALA A 452 -5.27 -19.52 10.79
CA ALA A 452 -5.35 -19.31 9.35
C ALA A 452 -3.96 -19.26 8.73
N GLU A 453 -3.83 -19.87 7.56
CA GLU A 453 -2.60 -19.93 6.77
C GLU A 453 -2.84 -19.38 5.36
N VAL A 454 -1.79 -18.83 4.75
CA VAL A 454 -1.80 -18.27 3.41
C VAL A 454 -1.01 -19.19 2.48
N LEU A 455 -1.73 -19.95 1.68
CA LEU A 455 -1.17 -20.70 0.56
C LEU A 455 -0.70 -19.72 -0.52
N ARG A 456 0.53 -19.90 -1.00
CA ARG A 456 1.18 -19.03 -1.99
C ARG A 456 1.77 -19.87 -3.10
N LEU A 457 1.24 -19.71 -4.31
CA LEU A 457 1.74 -20.37 -5.50
C LEU A 457 2.72 -19.46 -6.22
N TYR A 458 3.95 -19.94 -6.40
CA TYR A 458 5.00 -19.25 -7.14
C TYR A 458 5.32 -19.99 -8.42
N VAL A 459 5.58 -19.25 -9.50
CA VAL A 459 5.99 -19.78 -10.80
C VAL A 459 7.46 -19.46 -11.05
N SER A 460 8.21 -20.47 -11.48
CA SER A 460 9.61 -20.33 -11.89
C SER A 460 9.78 -20.80 -13.33
N HIS A 461 10.64 -20.11 -14.07
CA HIS A 461 11.09 -20.60 -15.37
C HIS A 461 12.27 -21.55 -15.17
N ILE A 462 12.11 -22.81 -15.55
CA ILE A 462 13.16 -23.82 -15.52
C ILE A 462 13.73 -23.97 -16.94
N ALA A 463 15.06 -23.98 -17.06
CA ALA A 463 15.72 -24.30 -18.32
C ALA A 463 15.43 -25.76 -18.71
N THR A 464 15.02 -26.01 -19.95
CA THR A 464 14.81 -27.37 -20.45
C THR A 464 16.09 -27.91 -21.07
N ALA A 465 16.16 -29.23 -21.28
CA ALA A 465 17.33 -29.92 -21.83
C ALA A 465 17.87 -29.31 -23.14
N ASN A 466 17.02 -28.64 -23.93
CA ASN A 466 17.38 -28.02 -25.21
C ASN A 466 17.48 -26.48 -25.18
N LYS A 467 17.20 -25.82 -24.05
CA LYS A 467 17.34 -24.36 -23.87
C LYS A 467 17.78 -24.03 -22.46
N THR A 468 19.08 -23.80 -22.30
CA THR A 468 19.75 -23.52 -21.02
C THR A 468 19.41 -22.14 -20.43
N LYS A 469 18.90 -21.20 -21.22
CA LYS A 469 18.56 -19.83 -20.76
C LYS A 469 17.33 -19.27 -21.49
N SER A 470 16.39 -18.71 -20.72
CA SER A 470 15.30 -17.89 -21.26
C SER A 470 15.88 -16.70 -22.01
N ARG A 471 15.32 -16.37 -23.18
CA ARG A 471 15.64 -15.12 -23.90
C ARG A 471 15.39 -13.87 -23.03
N PHE A 472 14.39 -13.95 -22.14
CA PHE A 472 14.07 -12.90 -21.18
C PHE A 472 14.80 -13.14 -19.86
N LEU A 473 15.38 -12.09 -19.28
CA LEU A 473 15.83 -12.08 -17.90
C LEU A 473 14.63 -12.29 -16.96
N ARG A 474 14.71 -13.15 -15.94
CA ARG A 474 13.56 -13.49 -15.09
C ARG A 474 13.95 -13.46 -13.61
N ALA A 475 12.99 -13.11 -12.75
CA ALA A 475 13.10 -13.41 -11.32
C ALA A 475 13.17 -14.93 -11.11
N LYS A 476 13.79 -15.37 -10.01
CA LYS A 476 13.87 -16.80 -9.67
C LYS A 476 12.49 -17.43 -9.60
N ARG A 477 11.53 -16.70 -9.02
CA ARG A 477 10.11 -17.05 -8.98
C ARG A 477 9.25 -15.79 -8.91
N THR A 478 7.98 -15.90 -9.28
CA THR A 478 6.99 -14.83 -9.15
C THR A 478 5.71 -15.37 -8.53
N LEU A 479 5.10 -14.62 -7.60
CA LEU A 479 3.80 -14.95 -7.05
C LEU A 479 2.75 -14.97 -8.17
N ALA A 480 2.00 -16.06 -8.27
CA ALA A 480 1.02 -16.31 -9.32
C ALA A 480 -0.41 -16.43 -8.80
N ALA A 481 -0.57 -16.92 -7.57
CA ALA A 481 -1.86 -17.04 -6.89
C ALA A 481 -1.64 -17.17 -5.37
N PHE A 482 -2.67 -16.82 -4.59
CA PHE A 482 -2.69 -17.08 -3.15
C PHE A 482 -4.11 -17.31 -2.64
N ALA A 483 -4.25 -17.99 -1.51
CA ALA A 483 -5.51 -18.15 -0.80
C ALA A 483 -5.25 -18.19 0.71
N LYS A 484 -6.11 -17.52 1.49
CA LYS A 484 -6.09 -17.61 2.95
C LYS A 484 -7.15 -18.59 3.42
N VAL A 485 -6.75 -19.54 4.26
CA VAL A 485 -7.60 -20.65 4.70
C VAL A 485 -7.62 -20.68 6.21
N HIS A 486 -8.81 -20.62 6.79
CA HIS A 486 -9.01 -20.84 8.22
C HIS A 486 -9.35 -22.31 8.48
N LEU A 487 -8.69 -22.92 9.46
CA LEU A 487 -8.81 -24.33 9.79
C LEU A 487 -8.87 -24.55 11.30
N GLN A 488 -9.80 -25.40 11.73
CA GLN A 488 -9.82 -25.97 13.09
C GLN A 488 -8.67 -26.97 13.29
N PRO A 489 -8.26 -27.29 14.52
CA PRO A 489 -7.26 -28.34 14.79
C PRO A 489 -7.63 -29.67 14.12
N GLY A 490 -6.70 -30.27 13.37
CA GLY A 490 -6.89 -31.50 12.60
C GLY A 490 -7.74 -31.35 11.33
N GLU A 491 -8.28 -30.16 11.03
CA GLU A 491 -9.03 -29.93 9.80
C GLU A 491 -8.09 -29.92 8.59
N LYS A 492 -8.47 -30.68 7.55
CA LYS A 492 -7.80 -30.74 6.26
C LYS A 492 -8.72 -30.25 5.15
N ARG A 493 -8.19 -29.43 4.24
CA ARG A 493 -8.94 -28.86 3.09
C ARG A 493 -8.10 -28.92 1.82
N CYS A 494 -8.72 -29.34 0.72
CA CYS A 494 -8.15 -29.17 -0.62
C CYS A 494 -8.54 -27.78 -1.15
N VAL A 495 -7.56 -27.05 -1.68
CA VAL A 495 -7.71 -25.66 -2.12
C VAL A 495 -7.24 -25.54 -3.56
N ALA A 496 -8.08 -24.90 -4.39
CA ALA A 496 -7.76 -24.56 -5.76
C ALA A 496 -7.17 -23.14 -5.84
N LEU A 497 -6.01 -23.03 -6.49
CA LEU A 497 -5.33 -21.77 -6.78
C LEU A 497 -5.36 -21.55 -8.29
N ALA A 498 -6.10 -20.54 -8.73
CA ALA A 498 -6.28 -20.27 -10.16
C ALA A 498 -4.97 -19.86 -10.84
N LEU A 499 -4.71 -20.45 -12.00
CA LEU A 499 -3.65 -20.08 -12.93
C LEU A 499 -4.27 -19.49 -14.19
N THR A 500 -3.65 -18.44 -14.71
CA THR A 500 -4.08 -17.78 -15.94
C THR A 500 -2.89 -17.66 -16.89
N LYS A 501 -3.14 -17.28 -18.15
CA LYS A 501 -2.05 -16.94 -19.10
C LYS A 501 -1.07 -15.93 -18.49
N ASP A 502 -1.59 -14.98 -17.71
CA ASP A 502 -0.82 -13.93 -17.04
C ASP A 502 0.12 -14.48 -15.96
N SER A 503 -0.19 -15.64 -15.37
CA SER A 503 0.64 -16.29 -14.35
C SER A 503 2.01 -16.73 -14.87
N THR A 504 2.18 -16.86 -16.19
CA THR A 504 3.46 -17.24 -16.82
C THR A 504 3.98 -16.19 -17.82
N ALA A 505 3.21 -15.12 -18.04
CA ALA A 505 3.48 -14.15 -19.09
C ALA A 505 4.68 -13.24 -18.77
N VAL A 506 5.40 -12.86 -19.82
CA VAL A 506 6.48 -11.88 -19.79
C VAL A 506 6.23 -10.83 -20.86
N TRP A 507 6.58 -9.58 -20.58
CA TRP A 507 6.48 -8.51 -21.56
C TRP A 507 7.68 -8.54 -22.51
N ASP A 508 7.43 -8.76 -23.80
CA ASP A 508 8.44 -8.65 -24.85
C ASP A 508 8.40 -7.25 -25.46
N GLU A 509 9.50 -6.51 -25.32
CA GLU A 509 9.64 -5.15 -25.84
C GLU A 509 10.01 -5.12 -27.34
N GLN A 510 10.34 -6.26 -27.96
CA GLN A 510 10.70 -6.31 -29.38
C GLN A 510 9.48 -6.53 -30.29
N GLY A 511 9.46 -5.86 -31.45
CA GLY A 511 8.37 -5.93 -32.42
C GLY A 511 7.16 -5.09 -31.97
N GLU A 512 5.96 -5.68 -31.96
CA GLU A 512 4.70 -5.01 -31.61
C GLU A 512 4.49 -4.76 -30.10
N SER A 513 5.44 -5.13 -29.24
CA SER A 513 5.35 -5.04 -27.77
C SER A 513 4.12 -5.75 -27.16
N ARG A 514 4.28 -7.01 -26.72
CA ARG A 514 3.16 -7.83 -26.21
C ARG A 514 3.54 -8.80 -25.09
N TRP A 515 2.55 -9.24 -24.32
CA TRP A 515 2.70 -10.35 -23.37
C TRP A 515 2.95 -11.68 -24.10
N LYS A 516 3.91 -12.47 -23.62
CA LYS A 516 4.21 -13.85 -24.08
C LYS A 516 4.17 -14.82 -22.91
N GLY A 517 3.23 -15.76 -22.93
CA GLY A 517 3.05 -16.81 -21.92
C GLY A 517 3.60 -18.17 -22.35
N ALA A 518 3.75 -19.09 -21.39
CA ALA A 518 4.11 -20.48 -21.67
C ALA A 518 2.90 -21.35 -22.07
N PHE A 519 1.69 -20.91 -21.73
CA PHE A 519 0.44 -21.62 -21.99
C PHE A 519 -0.58 -20.70 -22.68
N PHE A 520 -1.13 -21.23 -23.79
CA PHE A 520 -2.15 -20.68 -24.69
C PHE A 520 -1.76 -19.44 -25.50
#